data_AF-A0A7S1A3E6-F1
#
_entry.id   AF-A0A7S1A3E6-F1
#
_cell.length_a   1.000
_cell.length_b   1.000
_cell.length_c   1.000
_cell.angle_alpha   90.00
_cell.angle_beta   90.00
_cell.angle_gamma   90.00
#
_symmetry.space_group_name_H-M   'P 1'
#
loop_
_entity.id
_entity.type
_entity.pdbx_description
1 polymer ?
#
loop_
_entity_poly.entity_id
_entity_poly.type
_entity_poly.pdbx_seq_one_letter_code
_entity_poly.pdbx_strand_id
1 'polypeptide(L)'
;CRRLSPSYLRPAFLFVVGVGMFLSVQYQFIDMLGRMGVAQDTLCGGKTTFVYGHDPATGVLLQGATASAVEVNMSAYSFRGVVQETQLHVHAMVELADILSWDDSWVPDEEHMLLDSTRETVEQYNLWSSDVAESSLECADLSSTYVYLARLRESTNILTTQACSDLVDQCGVREVRMFCPVTCQCNTMYTGMYDRGGCGSACDHSIDTEINAVQSAMVGVGQDSGKCAMQGDVLWMHRFLAEFQSVLVRDDIINLTDSRYTWTESFLSFFSDKTYQEYFLNESVNVDLTQWLDTSVGNGVCDAVLYFDNLFNTDLCSSSNMLALSLGSLEGLCPMSCGLCDDTGEWSGTSLWVQELYDLQSDSRESGLFAYDLFTENILASRIECDSAKSNYGGFGNQKYFNFSSPVTQFAVFTTCNEETVWDTVIIILNETLDEVSMNDDYADCDFGHLTSSVEMEVAAGEVFFVAVEGYSLVVGGTFTLSVTCAALPVYTTKTTTTTTTTTTLTTTSSTAVTTHSTNAMTAPIPTSSPGTTFA
;
A
#
# COMPACT_ATOMS: atom_id res chain seq x y z
N CYS A 1 -36.62 79.75 74.82
CA CYS A 1 -36.14 78.94 73.68
C CYS A 1 -36.60 79.54 72.36
N ARG A 2 -35.74 80.29 71.65
CA ARG A 2 -36.06 80.76 70.29
C ARG A 2 -36.00 79.55 69.34
N ARG A 3 -37.15 79.14 68.83
CA ARG A 3 -37.24 78.11 67.77
C ARG A 3 -36.69 78.72 66.49
N LEU A 4 -35.56 78.19 66.02
CA LEU A 4 -35.04 78.51 64.69
C LEU A 4 -36.09 78.10 63.65
N SER A 5 -36.43 79.02 62.75
CA SER A 5 -37.43 78.79 61.71
C SER A 5 -36.96 77.67 60.77
N PRO A 6 -37.82 76.68 60.44
CA PRO A 6 -37.49 75.56 59.53
C PRO A 6 -36.96 76.00 58.16
N SER A 7 -37.22 77.25 57.78
CA SER A 7 -36.73 77.87 56.55
C SER A 7 -35.20 78.02 56.48
N TYR A 8 -34.49 78.08 57.61
CA TYR A 8 -33.02 78.17 57.64
C TYR A 8 -32.33 76.80 57.75
N LEU A 9 -33.02 75.78 58.24
CA LEU A 9 -32.46 74.44 58.41
C LEU A 9 -32.30 73.70 57.09
N ARG A 10 -33.22 73.90 56.13
CA ARG A 10 -33.16 73.25 54.81
C ARG A 10 -31.95 73.67 53.96
N PRO A 11 -31.67 74.97 53.77
CA PRO A 11 -30.50 75.39 52.99
C PRO A 11 -29.19 74.97 53.63
N ALA A 12 -29.09 75.07 54.97
CA ALA A 12 -27.90 74.65 55.70
C ALA A 12 -27.65 73.14 55.59
N PHE A 13 -28.70 72.31 55.70
CA PHE A 13 -28.57 70.86 55.55
C PHE A 13 -28.16 70.48 54.11
N LEU A 14 -28.78 71.08 53.09
CA LEU A 14 -28.41 70.82 51.70
C LEU A 14 -26.98 71.29 51.38
N PHE A 15 -26.53 72.39 51.96
CA PHE A 15 -25.15 72.86 51.80
C PHE A 15 -24.15 71.87 52.44
N VAL A 16 -24.42 71.38 53.66
CA VAL A 16 -23.55 70.41 54.33
C VAL A 16 -23.50 69.08 53.56
N VAL A 17 -24.64 68.60 53.05
CA VAL A 17 -24.68 67.39 52.22
C VAL A 17 -23.95 67.60 50.90
N GLY A 18 -24.13 68.75 50.24
CA GLY A 18 -23.42 69.08 48.99
C GLY A 18 -21.91 69.16 49.17
N VAL A 19 -21.44 69.80 50.25
CA VAL A 19 -20.01 69.85 50.60
C VAL A 19 -19.49 68.45 50.94
N GLY A 20 -20.26 67.63 51.67
CA GLY A 20 -19.89 66.25 51.98
C GLY A 20 -19.75 65.37 50.74
N MET A 21 -20.68 65.48 49.79
CA MET A 21 -20.60 64.77 48.51
C MET A 21 -19.40 65.24 47.67
N PHE A 22 -19.18 66.56 47.59
CA PHE A 22 -18.04 67.11 46.86
C PHE A 22 -16.70 66.63 47.45
N LEU A 23 -16.55 66.66 48.77
CA LEU A 23 -15.35 66.18 49.46
C LEU A 23 -15.16 64.67 49.31
N SER A 24 -16.25 63.88 49.32
CA SER A 24 -16.20 62.43 49.08
C SER A 24 -15.70 62.10 47.67
N VAL A 25 -16.23 62.81 46.65
CA VAL A 25 -15.77 62.66 45.26
C VAL A 25 -14.32 63.08 45.11
N GLN A 26 -13.91 64.19 45.72
CA GLN A 26 -12.51 64.63 45.70
C GLN A 26 -11.58 63.60 46.38
N TYR A 27 -11.98 63.01 47.50
CA TYR A 27 -11.18 61.98 48.18
C TYR A 27 -11.06 60.69 47.37
N GLN A 28 -12.15 60.23 46.74
CA GLN A 28 -12.10 59.06 45.86
C GLN A 28 -11.25 59.34 44.61
N PHE A 29 -11.31 60.55 44.08
CA PHE A 29 -10.51 60.96 42.93
C PHE A 29 -9.01 61.04 43.29
N ILE A 30 -8.67 61.57 44.46
CA ILE A 30 -7.28 61.61 44.96
C ILE A 30 -6.76 60.20 45.23
N ASP A 31 -7.56 59.28 45.80
CA ASP A 31 -7.15 57.88 45.99
C ASP A 31 -6.95 57.15 44.66
N MET A 32 -7.82 57.39 43.68
CA MET A 32 -7.68 56.86 42.33
C MET A 32 -6.40 57.39 41.66
N LEU A 33 -6.14 58.70 41.70
CA LEU A 33 -4.92 59.30 41.17
C LEU A 33 -3.67 58.78 41.88
N GLY A 34 -3.74 58.56 43.20
CA GLY A 34 -2.68 57.95 43.99
C GLY A 34 -2.38 56.51 43.57
N ARG A 35 -3.41 55.69 43.36
CA ARG A 35 -3.27 54.31 42.87
C ARG A 35 -2.78 54.25 41.43
N MET A 36 -3.18 55.19 40.58
CA MET A 36 -2.63 55.33 39.22
C MET A 36 -1.15 55.71 39.27
N GLY A 37 -0.74 56.61 40.17
CA GLY A 37 0.67 56.98 40.38
C GLY A 37 1.51 55.80 40.91
N VAL A 38 0.98 55.04 41.88
CA VAL A 38 1.66 53.83 42.39
C VAL A 38 1.71 52.73 41.32
N ALA A 39 0.65 52.54 40.54
CA ALA A 39 0.65 51.60 39.41
C ALA A 39 1.67 52.02 38.35
N GLN A 40 1.77 53.31 38.04
CA GLN A 40 2.79 53.88 37.16
C GLN A 40 4.21 53.66 37.70
N ASP A 41 4.46 53.88 39.00
CA ASP A 41 5.77 53.63 39.60
C ASP A 41 6.12 52.14 39.68
N THR A 42 5.12 51.28 39.95
CA THR A 42 5.29 49.83 40.09
C THR A 42 5.47 49.14 38.74
N LEU A 43 4.73 49.58 37.71
CA LEU A 43 4.83 49.02 36.36
C LEU A 43 6.01 49.60 35.56
N CYS A 44 6.42 50.84 35.81
CA CYS A 44 7.39 51.55 34.96
C CYS A 44 8.73 51.84 35.62
N GLY A 45 8.94 51.53 36.91
CA GLY A 45 10.19 51.77 37.62
C GLY A 45 10.66 53.23 37.57
N GLY A 46 9.73 54.19 37.42
CA GLY A 46 10.01 55.62 37.27
C GLY A 46 10.40 56.08 35.86
N LYS A 47 10.39 55.22 34.83
CA LYS A 47 10.66 55.63 33.43
C LYS A 47 9.36 55.94 32.70
N THR A 48 9.14 57.21 32.35
CA THR A 48 7.94 57.69 31.63
C THR A 48 8.07 57.64 30.10
N THR A 49 9.26 57.31 29.60
CA THR A 49 9.61 57.27 28.18
C THR A 49 9.51 55.83 27.67
N PHE A 50 8.28 55.35 27.48
CA PHE A 50 8.00 54.05 26.88
C PHE A 50 6.78 54.13 25.99
N VAL A 51 6.77 53.31 24.95
CA VAL A 51 5.56 52.95 24.22
C VAL A 51 5.13 51.58 24.71
N TYR A 52 3.82 51.40 24.84
CA TYR A 52 3.27 50.07 25.01
C TYR A 52 2.27 49.82 23.90
N GLY A 53 2.10 48.57 23.55
CA GLY A 53 0.93 48.16 22.79
C GLY A 53 0.52 46.77 23.17
N HIS A 54 -0.70 46.47 22.78
CA HIS A 54 -1.41 45.29 23.17
C HIS A 54 -1.55 44.42 21.93
N ASP A 55 -0.83 43.30 21.90
CA ASP A 55 -0.99 42.31 20.84
C ASP A 55 -2.42 41.74 20.91
N PRO A 56 -3.28 42.00 19.91
CA PRO A 56 -4.68 41.61 19.96
C PRO A 56 -4.92 40.12 19.71
N ALA A 57 -3.92 39.36 19.24
CA ALA A 57 -4.02 37.90 19.13
C ALA A 57 -3.74 37.24 20.48
N THR A 58 -2.72 37.72 21.18
CA THR A 58 -2.16 37.02 22.35
C THR A 58 -2.59 37.62 23.70
N GLY A 59 -3.09 38.86 23.68
CA GLY A 59 -3.38 39.66 24.86
C GLY A 59 -2.12 40.17 25.57
N VAL A 60 -0.96 40.04 24.94
CA VAL A 60 0.33 40.38 25.53
C VAL A 60 0.58 41.88 25.43
N LEU A 61 0.97 42.49 26.54
CA LEU A 61 1.46 43.87 26.57
C LEU A 61 2.96 43.90 26.25
N LEU A 62 3.29 44.44 25.09
CA LEU A 62 4.67 44.68 24.67
C LEU A 62 5.04 46.11 25.07
N GLN A 63 6.16 46.27 25.77
CA GLN A 63 6.68 47.57 26.22
C GLN A 63 8.03 47.82 25.54
N GLY A 64 8.15 48.92 24.79
CA GLY A 64 9.39 49.41 24.21
C GLY A 64 9.86 50.68 24.89
N ALA A 65 11.16 50.85 25.09
CA ALA A 65 11.71 52.14 25.54
C ALA A 65 11.62 53.15 24.39
N THR A 66 11.06 54.34 24.61
CA THR A 66 11.26 55.42 23.63
C THR A 66 12.70 55.89 23.79
N ALA A 67 13.47 55.93 22.70
CA ALA A 67 14.84 56.44 22.70
C ALA A 67 14.91 57.77 23.46
N SER A 68 16.01 58.00 24.20
CA SER A 68 16.21 59.23 24.96
C SER A 68 15.99 60.43 24.06
N ALA A 69 15.15 61.38 24.51
CA ALA A 69 14.75 62.56 23.76
C ALA A 69 15.93 63.20 23.00
N VAL A 70 15.95 63.02 21.68
CA VAL A 70 16.46 64.05 20.79
C VAL A 70 15.40 65.16 20.79
N GLU A 71 15.84 66.42 20.82
CA GLU A 71 14.99 67.60 20.97
C GLU A 71 13.68 67.47 20.20
N VAL A 72 12.56 67.41 20.94
CA VAL A 72 11.23 67.34 20.33
C VAL A 72 11.01 68.62 19.55
N ASN A 73 11.17 68.56 18.23
CA ASN A 73 10.76 69.63 17.34
C ASN A 73 9.24 69.79 17.47
N MET A 74 8.81 70.89 18.12
CA MET A 74 7.41 71.18 18.46
C MET A 74 6.45 71.13 17.25
N SER A 75 6.96 71.23 16.03
CA SER A 75 6.19 71.08 14.80
C SER A 75 5.52 69.70 14.68
N ALA A 76 6.22 68.61 15.00
CA ALA A 76 5.68 67.25 14.91
C ALA A 76 4.57 66.97 15.94
N TYR A 77 4.64 67.61 17.11
CA TYR A 77 3.60 67.50 18.14
C TYR A 77 2.34 68.29 17.75
N SER A 78 2.50 69.44 17.10
CA SER A 78 1.37 70.23 16.59
C SER A 78 0.62 69.48 15.48
N PHE A 79 1.33 68.71 14.65
CA PHE A 79 0.74 67.89 13.59
C PHE A 79 -0.12 66.75 14.14
N ARG A 80 0.40 65.96 15.09
CA ARG A 80 -0.38 64.86 15.70
C ARG A 80 -1.61 65.38 16.46
N GLY A 81 -1.50 66.52 17.12
CA GLY A 81 -2.65 67.17 17.77
C GLY A 81 -3.73 67.60 16.78
N VAL A 82 -3.34 68.12 15.61
CA VAL A 82 -4.29 68.51 14.55
C VAL A 82 -4.93 67.30 13.88
N VAL A 83 -4.19 66.22 13.61
CA VAL A 83 -4.73 64.97 13.03
C VAL A 83 -5.73 64.31 13.98
N GLN A 84 -5.43 64.27 15.29
CA GLN A 84 -6.35 63.71 16.28
C GLN A 84 -7.64 64.53 16.44
N GLU A 85 -7.57 65.86 16.42
CA GLU A 85 -8.78 66.70 16.57
C GLU A 85 -9.61 66.83 15.29
N THR A 86 -8.99 66.69 14.11
CA THR A 86 -9.71 66.83 12.83
C THR A 86 -10.33 65.53 12.32
N GLN A 87 -9.96 64.38 12.90
CA GLN A 87 -10.34 63.04 12.42
C GLN A 87 -10.05 62.79 10.92
N LEU A 88 -9.14 63.56 10.33
CA LEU A 88 -8.77 63.39 8.93
C LEU A 88 -7.87 62.16 8.78
N HIS A 89 -8.18 61.30 7.80
CA HIS A 89 -7.32 60.19 7.44
C HIS A 89 -5.94 60.71 7.03
N VAL A 90 -4.87 60.09 7.54
CA VAL A 90 -3.46 60.47 7.33
C VAL A 90 -3.13 60.70 5.85
N HIS A 91 -3.68 59.89 4.95
CA HIS A 91 -3.48 60.02 3.51
C HIS A 91 -4.06 61.30 2.89
N ALA A 92 -5.15 61.84 3.44
CA ALA A 92 -5.76 63.08 2.94
C ALA A 92 -4.94 64.33 3.29
N MET A 93 -4.09 64.27 4.33
CA MET A 93 -3.27 65.41 4.76
C MET A 93 -1.95 65.50 4.00
N VAL A 94 -1.40 64.38 3.52
CA VAL A 94 -0.21 64.38 2.65
C VAL A 94 -0.51 65.10 1.33
N GLU A 95 -1.66 64.82 0.72
CA GLU A 95 -2.13 65.55 -0.47
C GLU A 95 -2.45 67.01 -0.17
N LEU A 96 -2.99 67.32 1.02
CA LEU A 96 -3.28 68.70 1.42
C LEU A 96 -2.00 69.52 1.66
N ALA A 97 -0.95 68.90 2.18
CA ALA A 97 0.34 69.54 2.41
C ALA A 97 1.04 69.89 1.09
N ASP A 98 0.97 68.97 0.11
CA ASP A 98 1.42 69.22 -1.26
C ASP A 98 0.65 70.37 -1.93
N ILE A 99 -0.68 70.43 -1.74
CA ILE A 99 -1.53 71.51 -2.27
C ILE A 99 -1.22 72.87 -1.61
N LEU A 100 -0.82 72.88 -0.34
CA LEU A 100 -0.54 74.10 0.42
C LEU A 100 0.90 74.64 0.23
N SER A 101 1.70 74.00 -0.63
CA SER A 101 3.07 74.43 -0.99
C SER A 101 3.98 74.66 0.23
N TRP A 102 3.86 73.79 1.24
CA TRP A 102 4.84 73.78 2.33
C TRP A 102 6.14 73.19 1.75
N ASP A 103 7.27 73.88 1.93
CA ASP A 103 8.60 73.49 1.45
C ASP A 103 9.16 72.34 2.28
N ASP A 104 9.74 71.29 1.68
CA ASP A 104 10.21 69.98 2.21
C ASP A 104 10.82 69.95 3.64
N SER A 105 11.14 71.09 4.22
CA SER A 105 11.38 71.35 5.66
C SER A 105 10.30 70.86 6.65
N TRP A 106 9.13 70.38 6.20
CA TRP A 106 8.11 69.71 7.05
C TRP A 106 8.30 68.20 7.14
N VAL A 107 9.14 67.61 6.29
CA VAL A 107 9.63 66.24 6.48
C VAL A 107 10.73 66.30 7.52
N PRO A 108 10.57 65.72 8.73
CA PRO A 108 11.62 65.76 9.73
C PRO A 108 12.89 65.07 9.20
N ASP A 109 14.06 65.68 9.40
CA ASP A 109 15.41 65.16 9.06
C ASP A 109 15.80 63.85 9.81
N GLU A 110 14.83 63.10 10.32
CA GLU A 110 14.97 61.90 11.16
C GLU A 110 14.43 60.61 10.51
N GLU A 111 14.44 60.50 9.17
CA GLU A 111 14.28 59.20 8.49
C GLU A 111 15.40 58.17 8.82
N HIS A 112 16.28 58.48 9.78
CA HIS A 112 17.26 57.57 10.36
C HIS A 112 17.14 57.40 11.89
N MET A 113 15.99 57.70 12.49
CA MET A 113 15.67 57.05 13.77
C MET A 113 15.45 55.57 13.48
N LEU A 114 16.34 54.71 13.97
CA LEU A 114 16.07 53.28 14.12
C LEU A 114 14.85 53.16 15.05
N LEU A 115 13.65 53.15 14.48
CA LEU A 115 12.48 52.60 15.13
C LEU A 115 12.86 51.17 15.47
N ASP A 116 13.13 50.93 16.75
CA ASP A 116 13.33 49.60 17.28
C ASP A 116 12.16 48.75 16.77
N SER A 117 12.43 47.69 16.00
CA SER A 117 11.43 46.96 15.21
C SER A 117 10.21 46.55 16.06
N THR A 118 10.44 46.36 17.36
CA THR A 118 9.43 46.15 18.39
C THR A 118 8.34 47.23 18.40
N ARG A 119 8.68 48.54 18.32
CA ARG A 119 7.69 49.63 18.32
C ARG A 119 6.82 49.62 17.07
N GLU A 120 7.43 49.49 15.89
CA GLU A 120 6.70 49.40 14.62
C GLU A 120 5.78 48.19 14.58
N THR A 121 6.29 47.06 15.02
CA THR A 121 5.56 45.80 15.13
C THR A 121 4.37 45.94 16.10
N VAL A 122 4.57 46.61 17.23
CA VAL A 122 3.52 46.87 18.22
C VAL A 122 2.46 47.87 17.73
N GLU A 123 2.88 48.94 17.07
CA GLU A 123 1.95 49.91 16.46
C GLU A 123 1.14 49.26 15.32
N GLN A 124 1.75 48.36 14.54
CA GLN A 124 1.05 47.56 13.52
C GLN A 124 0.08 46.54 14.13
N TYR A 125 0.50 45.80 15.16
CA TYR A 125 -0.36 44.82 15.83
C TYR A 125 -1.62 45.46 16.41
N ASN A 126 -1.51 46.67 17.00
CA ASN A 126 -2.68 47.40 17.52
C ASN A 126 -3.71 47.79 16.45
N LEU A 127 -3.32 47.79 15.17
CA LEU A 127 -4.20 48.12 14.03
C LEU A 127 -4.85 46.88 13.42
N TRP A 128 -4.40 45.68 13.79
CA TRP A 128 -4.88 44.42 13.24
C TRP A 128 -6.08 43.89 14.04
N SER A 129 -7.02 43.22 13.36
CA SER A 129 -8.00 42.38 14.06
C SER A 129 -7.29 41.19 14.70
N SER A 130 -7.94 40.56 15.68
CA SER A 130 -7.40 39.35 16.33
C SER A 130 -7.05 38.27 15.30
N ASP A 131 -7.90 38.07 14.29
CA ASP A 131 -7.68 37.10 13.21
C ASP A 131 -6.47 37.44 12.34
N VAL A 132 -6.26 38.72 12.00
CA VAL A 132 -5.11 39.16 11.20
C VAL A 132 -3.82 39.01 12.01
N ALA A 133 -3.84 39.34 13.29
CA ALA A 133 -2.68 39.15 14.16
C ALA A 133 -2.34 37.68 14.40
N GLU A 134 -3.34 36.81 14.58
CA GLU A 134 -3.14 35.35 14.69
C GLU A 134 -2.56 34.76 13.40
N SER A 135 -2.95 35.28 12.23
CA SER A 135 -2.43 34.86 10.93
C SER A 135 -0.99 35.29 10.64
N SER A 136 -0.50 36.34 11.32
CA SER A 136 0.83 36.93 11.13
C SER A 136 1.90 36.32 12.03
N LEU A 137 1.52 35.51 13.03
CA LEU A 137 2.48 34.81 13.87
C LEU A 137 3.22 33.75 13.05
N GLU A 138 4.56 33.76 13.10
CA GLU A 138 5.37 32.75 12.43
C GLU A 138 5.04 31.34 12.96
N CYS A 139 5.16 30.33 12.10
CA CYS A 139 5.02 28.92 12.51
C CYS A 139 6.28 28.41 13.23
N ALA A 140 6.62 29.06 14.36
CA ALA A 140 7.77 28.73 15.19
C ALA A 140 7.39 28.87 16.67
N ASP A 141 8.06 28.11 17.53
CA ASP A 141 7.85 28.22 18.97
C ASP A 141 8.32 29.58 19.50
N LEU A 142 7.38 30.36 20.05
CA LEU A 142 7.60 31.73 20.51
C LEU A 142 8.15 31.81 21.94
N SER A 143 8.36 30.67 22.60
CA SER A 143 8.84 30.58 24.00
C SER A 143 10.22 31.19 24.26
N SER A 144 11.00 31.46 23.21
CA SER A 144 12.28 32.17 23.31
C SER A 144 12.11 33.64 23.72
N THR A 145 10.94 34.24 23.46
CA THR A 145 10.63 35.60 23.84
C THR A 145 9.97 35.61 25.22
N TYR A 146 10.61 36.29 26.19
CA TYR A 146 10.17 36.31 27.59
C TYR A 146 8.68 36.66 27.76
N VAL A 147 8.16 37.59 26.94
CA VAL A 147 6.78 38.06 27.08
C VAL A 147 5.75 36.99 26.70
N TYR A 148 6.01 36.22 25.64
CA TYR A 148 5.19 35.07 25.26
C TYR A 148 5.33 33.92 26.27
N LEU A 149 6.54 33.69 26.79
CA LEU A 149 6.75 32.70 27.87
C LEU A 149 6.00 33.06 29.15
N ALA A 150 5.94 34.35 29.52
CA ALA A 150 5.18 34.81 30.67
C ALA A 150 3.67 34.57 30.48
N ARG A 151 3.15 34.83 29.28
CA ARG A 151 1.74 34.56 28.93
C ARG A 151 1.42 33.07 28.91
N LEU A 152 2.33 32.24 28.43
CA LEU A 152 2.24 30.78 28.50
C LEU A 152 2.15 30.27 29.94
N ARG A 153 3.01 30.77 30.84
CA ARG A 153 2.98 30.42 32.27
C ARG A 153 1.67 30.83 32.94
N GLU A 154 1.14 32.00 32.57
CA GLU A 154 -0.13 32.50 33.10
C GLU A 154 -1.31 31.64 32.61
N SER A 155 -1.41 31.41 31.30
CA SER A 155 -2.51 30.65 30.68
C SER A 155 -2.53 29.18 31.11
N THR A 156 -1.36 28.56 31.29
CA THR A 156 -1.24 27.15 31.73
C THR A 156 -1.21 26.97 33.25
N ASN A 157 -0.97 28.05 34.01
CA ASN A 157 -0.68 28.01 35.44
C ASN A 157 0.56 27.14 35.81
N ILE A 158 1.51 26.98 34.88
CA ILE A 158 2.76 26.24 35.09
C ILE A 158 3.93 27.22 35.14
N LEU A 159 4.22 27.76 36.32
CA LEU A 159 5.26 28.79 36.52
C LEU A 159 6.69 28.34 36.19
N THR A 160 6.93 27.02 36.18
CA THR A 160 8.25 26.42 35.91
C THR A 160 8.57 26.28 34.43
N THR A 161 7.62 26.54 33.53
CA THR A 161 7.80 26.44 32.08
C THR A 161 8.96 27.30 31.63
N GLN A 162 9.99 26.74 31.01
CA GLN A 162 11.13 27.47 30.45
C GLN A 162 11.11 27.48 28.92
N ALA A 163 10.50 26.46 28.31
CA ALA A 163 10.37 26.35 26.86
C ALA A 163 9.06 25.64 26.48
N CYS A 164 8.70 25.70 25.20
CA CYS A 164 7.55 24.98 24.65
C CYS A 164 7.63 23.46 24.88
N SER A 165 8.83 22.88 24.92
CA SER A 165 9.04 21.45 25.21
C SER A 165 8.50 21.01 26.57
N ASP A 166 8.36 21.92 27.53
CA ASP A 166 7.80 21.62 28.85
C ASP A 166 6.26 21.49 28.82
N LEU A 167 5.64 21.88 27.70
CA LEU A 167 4.18 21.98 27.52
C LEU A 167 3.62 20.97 26.50
N VAL A 168 4.39 19.96 26.10
CA VAL A 168 3.96 18.94 25.12
C VAL A 168 2.62 18.29 25.52
N ASP A 169 2.44 17.98 26.81
CA ASP A 169 1.21 17.40 27.35
C ASP A 169 0.04 18.39 27.46
N GLN A 170 0.29 19.67 27.21
CA GLN A 170 -0.70 20.77 27.24
C GLN A 170 -1.11 21.23 25.84
N CYS A 171 -0.70 20.54 24.78
CA CYS A 171 -1.05 20.89 23.41
C CYS A 171 -2.55 20.78 23.08
N GLY A 172 -3.40 20.31 24.01
CA GLY A 172 -4.85 20.43 23.90
C GLY A 172 -5.41 21.82 24.22
N VAL A 173 -4.58 22.73 24.74
CA VAL A 173 -4.96 24.12 25.08
C VAL A 173 -4.67 25.03 23.89
N ARG A 174 -5.67 25.82 23.46
CA ARG A 174 -5.57 26.70 22.28
C ARG A 174 -4.37 27.65 22.37
N GLU A 175 -4.17 28.26 23.51
CA GLU A 175 -3.09 29.22 23.77
C GLU A 175 -1.71 28.55 23.68
N VAL A 176 -1.56 27.32 24.17
CA VAL A 176 -0.30 26.58 24.06
C VAL A 176 0.04 26.33 22.60
N ARG A 177 -0.94 25.91 21.78
CA ARG A 177 -0.73 25.70 20.34
C ARG A 177 -0.38 27.00 19.59
N MET A 178 -0.96 28.12 20.01
CA MET A 178 -0.69 29.43 19.42
C MET A 178 0.75 29.87 19.64
N PHE A 179 1.32 29.67 20.83
CA PHE A 179 2.70 30.07 21.14
C PHE A 179 3.73 28.97 20.91
N CYS A 180 3.31 27.71 20.83
CA CYS A 180 4.15 26.54 20.64
C CYS A 180 3.73 25.70 19.43
N PRO A 181 3.57 26.30 18.24
CA PRO A 181 3.04 25.60 17.08
C PRO A 181 3.94 24.44 16.64
N VAL A 182 5.27 24.54 16.76
CA VAL A 182 6.17 23.45 16.33
C VAL A 182 6.18 22.32 17.35
N THR A 183 6.27 22.64 18.64
CA THR A 183 6.19 21.60 19.70
C THR A 183 4.85 20.87 19.67
N CYS A 184 3.75 21.60 19.40
CA CYS A 184 2.43 21.02 19.22
C CYS A 184 2.15 20.51 17.80
N GLN A 185 3.18 20.45 16.95
CA GLN A 185 3.16 19.86 15.61
C GLN A 185 2.15 20.50 14.65
N CYS A 186 1.77 21.77 14.84
CA CYS A 186 0.95 22.55 13.91
C CYS A 186 1.59 22.70 12.52
N ASN A 187 2.89 22.44 12.37
CA ASN A 187 3.64 22.52 11.13
C ASN A 187 3.66 21.21 10.31
N THR A 188 2.90 20.18 10.73
CA THR A 188 2.82 18.89 10.03
C THR A 188 1.39 18.38 9.93
N MET A 189 1.13 17.56 8.91
CA MET A 189 -0.18 16.93 8.68
C MET A 189 -0.62 15.93 9.76
N TYR A 190 0.30 15.41 10.59
CA TYR A 190 0.02 14.27 11.48
C TYR A 190 -0.79 14.61 12.74
N THR A 191 -0.83 15.87 13.19
CA THR A 191 -1.61 16.28 14.39
C THR A 191 -2.90 17.01 14.06
N GLY A 192 -3.10 17.34 12.78
CA GLY A 192 -4.22 18.17 12.31
C GLY A 192 -5.47 17.40 11.89
N MET A 193 -5.48 16.07 11.90
CA MET A 193 -6.64 15.32 11.39
C MET A 193 -7.90 15.44 12.26
N TYR A 194 -7.82 15.97 13.49
CA TYR A 194 -8.97 16.03 14.40
C TYR A 194 -9.20 17.35 15.18
N ASP A 195 -8.22 18.25 15.35
CA ASP A 195 -8.45 19.59 15.92
C ASP A 195 -7.32 20.55 15.54
N ARG A 196 -7.61 21.66 14.84
CA ARG A 196 -6.65 22.72 14.47
C ARG A 196 -6.82 24.02 15.27
N GLY A 197 -7.70 24.06 16.25
CA GLY A 197 -7.93 25.24 17.09
C GLY A 197 -6.65 25.72 17.77
N GLY A 198 -6.20 26.92 17.44
CA GLY A 198 -5.00 27.55 18.00
C GLY A 198 -3.73 27.41 17.17
N CYS A 199 -3.73 26.69 16.04
CA CYS A 199 -2.64 26.77 15.07
C CYS A 199 -2.86 28.00 14.17
N GLY A 200 -1.88 28.89 14.06
CA GLY A 200 -1.93 30.03 13.13
C GLY A 200 -1.89 29.59 11.67
N SER A 201 -2.51 30.37 10.78
CA SER A 201 -2.53 30.08 9.33
C SER A 201 -1.15 30.14 8.67
N ALA A 202 -0.16 30.78 9.31
CA ALA A 202 1.23 30.74 8.83
C ALA A 202 1.80 29.31 8.80
N CYS A 203 1.26 28.38 9.61
CA CYS A 203 1.62 26.97 9.55
C CYS A 203 1.03 26.23 8.35
N ASP A 204 0.02 26.79 7.68
CA ASP A 204 -0.61 26.18 6.50
C ASP A 204 0.38 26.04 5.35
N HIS A 205 1.34 26.97 5.19
CA HIS A 205 2.32 26.86 4.11
C HIS A 205 3.26 25.64 4.25
N SER A 206 3.65 25.32 5.49
CA SER A 206 4.47 24.12 5.78
C SER A 206 3.66 22.85 5.54
N ILE A 207 2.38 22.85 5.93
CA ILE A 207 1.45 21.75 5.65
C ILE A 207 1.22 21.60 4.16
N ASP A 208 0.96 22.68 3.42
CA ASP A 208 0.80 22.65 1.96
C ASP A 208 2.07 22.14 1.29
N THR A 209 3.25 22.49 1.80
CA THR A 209 4.52 21.96 1.28
C THR A 209 4.65 20.46 1.54
N GLU A 210 4.30 19.98 2.74
CA GLU A 210 4.30 18.57 3.07
C GLU A 210 3.24 17.79 2.28
N ILE A 211 2.01 18.31 2.18
CA ILE A 211 0.92 17.78 1.36
C ILE A 211 1.33 17.75 -0.10
N ASN A 212 1.92 18.81 -0.65
CA ASN A 212 2.39 18.81 -2.03
C ASN A 212 3.57 17.86 -2.24
N ALA A 213 4.42 17.63 -1.24
CA ALA A 213 5.50 16.65 -1.31
C ALA A 213 4.96 15.21 -1.26
N VAL A 214 4.01 14.91 -0.37
CA VAL A 214 3.29 13.63 -0.30
C VAL A 214 2.47 13.43 -1.56
N GLN A 215 1.71 14.43 -2.00
CA GLN A 215 0.96 14.43 -3.24
C GLN A 215 1.89 14.24 -4.44
N SER A 216 3.06 14.87 -4.50
CA SER A 216 4.04 14.66 -5.58
C SER A 216 4.68 13.26 -5.53
N ALA A 217 4.86 12.70 -4.34
CA ALA A 217 5.28 11.31 -4.17
C ALA A 217 4.17 10.31 -4.56
N MET A 218 2.91 10.72 -4.41
CA MET A 218 1.73 9.96 -4.85
C MET A 218 1.42 10.17 -6.34
N VAL A 219 1.74 11.33 -6.93
CA VAL A 219 1.66 11.65 -8.36
C VAL A 219 2.78 10.89 -9.06
N GLY A 220 2.52 9.62 -9.30
CA GLY A 220 3.51 8.66 -9.78
C GLY A 220 3.10 7.21 -9.51
N VAL A 221 2.18 7.01 -8.56
CA VAL A 221 1.61 5.71 -8.20
C VAL A 221 0.17 5.67 -8.72
N GLY A 222 -0.16 4.63 -9.51
CA GLY A 222 -1.48 4.44 -10.11
C GLY A 222 -1.56 4.79 -11.60
N GLN A 223 -2.73 4.55 -12.19
CA GLN A 223 -2.97 4.50 -13.65
C GLN A 223 -2.78 5.83 -14.38
N ASP A 224 -3.08 6.95 -13.72
CA ASP A 224 -2.95 8.29 -14.30
C ASP A 224 -1.52 8.84 -14.19
N SER A 225 -0.59 8.03 -13.67
CA SER A 225 0.81 8.38 -13.65
C SER A 225 1.28 8.66 -15.07
N GLY A 226 1.90 9.81 -15.31
CA GLY A 226 2.58 10.10 -16.57
C GLY A 226 3.67 9.06 -16.91
N LYS A 227 4.05 8.21 -15.95
CA LYS A 227 4.91 7.04 -16.17
C LYS A 227 4.19 5.90 -16.91
N CYS A 228 2.87 5.76 -16.80
CA CYS A 228 2.08 4.82 -17.61
C CYS A 228 1.95 5.27 -19.08
N ALA A 229 2.02 6.58 -19.34
CA ALA A 229 2.10 7.08 -20.72
C ALA A 229 3.46 6.77 -21.39
N MET A 230 4.48 6.37 -20.62
CA MET A 230 5.78 5.91 -21.13
C MET A 230 5.80 4.42 -21.47
N GLN A 231 4.66 3.75 -21.67
CA GLN A 231 4.54 2.35 -22.11
C GLN A 231 5.15 2.04 -23.51
N GLY A 232 5.89 2.96 -24.12
CA GLY A 232 6.76 2.70 -25.28
C GLY A 232 8.26 2.93 -25.02
N ASP A 233 8.67 3.29 -23.80
CA ASP A 233 10.08 3.47 -23.43
C ASP A 233 10.63 2.18 -22.80
N VAL A 234 11.56 1.52 -23.49
CA VAL A 234 12.20 0.28 -23.03
C VAL A 234 12.91 0.46 -21.67
N LEU A 235 13.26 1.70 -21.30
CA LEU A 235 13.98 2.00 -20.06
C LEU A 235 13.19 1.63 -18.79
N TRP A 236 11.86 1.82 -18.76
CA TRP A 236 11.10 1.50 -17.55
C TRP A 236 11.02 -0.02 -17.34
N MET A 237 10.89 -0.81 -18.42
CA MET A 237 10.83 -2.27 -18.34
C MET A 237 12.12 -2.84 -17.74
N HIS A 238 13.28 -2.35 -18.21
CA HIS A 238 14.57 -2.74 -17.62
C HIS A 238 14.70 -2.35 -16.16
N ARG A 239 14.21 -1.15 -15.79
CA ARG A 239 14.22 -0.70 -14.40
C ARG A 239 13.35 -1.59 -13.52
N PHE A 240 12.13 -1.89 -13.97
CA PHE A 240 11.21 -2.79 -13.29
C PHE A 240 11.85 -4.16 -13.07
N LEU A 241 12.43 -4.78 -14.11
CA LEU A 241 13.06 -6.09 -13.97
C LEU A 241 14.22 -6.06 -12.99
N ALA A 242 15.06 -5.02 -13.01
CA ALA A 242 16.18 -4.88 -12.08
C ALA A 242 15.71 -4.70 -10.62
N GLU A 243 14.66 -3.92 -10.40
CA GLU A 243 14.08 -3.71 -9.07
C GLU A 243 13.35 -4.97 -8.58
N PHE A 244 12.56 -5.63 -9.43
CA PHE A 244 11.88 -6.87 -9.12
C PHE A 244 12.87 -8.00 -8.80
N GLN A 245 13.97 -8.11 -9.57
CA GLN A 245 15.09 -9.00 -9.26
C GLN A 245 15.63 -8.76 -7.84
N SER A 246 15.78 -7.49 -7.43
CA SER A 246 16.26 -7.15 -6.09
C SER A 246 15.27 -7.54 -4.99
N VAL A 247 13.97 -7.49 -5.28
CA VAL A 247 12.91 -7.98 -4.38
C VAL A 247 13.03 -9.49 -4.18
N LEU A 248 13.18 -10.26 -5.27
CA LEU A 248 13.33 -11.71 -5.19
C LEU A 248 14.59 -12.12 -4.37
N VAL A 249 15.67 -11.33 -4.44
CA VAL A 249 16.85 -11.54 -3.58
C VAL A 249 16.56 -11.24 -2.12
N ARG A 250 15.90 -10.11 -1.83
CA ARG A 250 15.56 -9.73 -0.45
C ARG A 250 14.63 -10.75 0.21
N ASP A 251 13.71 -11.31 -0.56
CA ASP A 251 12.66 -12.21 -0.07
C ASP A 251 13.12 -13.68 -0.04
N ASP A 252 14.43 -13.94 -0.23
CA ASP A 252 15.06 -15.27 -0.20
C ASP A 252 14.49 -16.25 -1.24
N ILE A 253 14.02 -15.76 -2.39
CA ILE A 253 13.55 -16.59 -3.52
C ILE A 253 14.74 -16.99 -4.42
N ILE A 254 15.67 -16.05 -4.62
CA ILE A 254 16.90 -16.25 -5.37
C ILE A 254 18.09 -15.68 -4.59
N ASN A 255 19.28 -16.18 -4.87
CA ASN A 255 20.53 -15.71 -4.29
C ASN A 255 21.46 -15.17 -5.40
N LEU A 256 22.21 -14.11 -5.10
CA LEU A 256 23.24 -13.55 -5.99
C LEU A 256 24.62 -13.99 -5.51
N THR A 257 25.24 -14.95 -6.21
CA THR A 257 26.60 -15.44 -5.93
C THR A 257 27.45 -15.32 -7.19
N ASP A 258 28.62 -14.70 -7.11
CA ASP A 258 29.56 -14.52 -8.23
C ASP A 258 28.91 -13.90 -9.50
N SER A 259 28.03 -12.92 -9.32
CA SER A 259 27.26 -12.27 -10.40
C SER A 259 26.27 -13.19 -11.12
N ARG A 260 25.91 -14.32 -10.51
CA ARG A 260 24.89 -15.25 -10.99
C ARG A 260 23.74 -15.30 -10.00
N TYR A 261 22.52 -15.23 -10.53
CA TYR A 261 21.30 -15.47 -9.77
C TYR A 261 20.96 -16.96 -9.82
N THR A 262 20.81 -17.57 -8.66
CA THR A 262 20.42 -18.98 -8.52
C THR A 262 19.23 -19.09 -7.59
N TRP A 263 18.41 -20.12 -7.76
CA TRP A 263 17.34 -20.44 -6.80
C TRP A 263 17.92 -20.68 -5.40
N THR A 264 17.19 -20.25 -4.38
CA THR A 264 17.50 -20.63 -2.99
C THR A 264 16.98 -22.05 -2.71
N GLU A 265 17.62 -22.74 -1.77
CA GLU A 265 17.17 -24.07 -1.32
C GLU A 265 15.75 -24.01 -0.72
N SER A 266 15.44 -22.91 -0.02
CA SER A 266 14.13 -22.64 0.56
C SER A 266 13.05 -22.57 -0.52
N PHE A 267 13.30 -21.84 -1.61
CA PHE A 267 12.35 -21.72 -2.70
C PHE A 267 12.27 -22.99 -3.57
N LEU A 268 13.38 -23.69 -3.78
CA LEU A 268 13.40 -25.00 -4.46
C LEU A 268 12.49 -26.01 -3.75
N SER A 269 12.66 -26.15 -2.43
CA SER A 269 11.82 -27.04 -1.62
C SER A 269 10.36 -26.59 -1.62
N PHE A 270 10.11 -25.28 -1.46
CA PHE A 270 8.75 -24.75 -1.50
C PHE A 270 8.05 -25.03 -2.83
N PHE A 271 8.70 -24.72 -3.96
CA PHE A 271 8.14 -24.94 -5.29
C PHE A 271 7.88 -26.43 -5.51
N SER A 272 8.88 -27.29 -5.28
CA SER A 272 8.75 -28.75 -5.39
C SER A 272 7.59 -29.30 -4.55
N ASP A 273 7.44 -28.86 -3.30
CA ASP A 273 6.35 -29.32 -2.43
C ASP A 273 4.98 -28.80 -2.90
N LYS A 274 4.91 -27.54 -3.37
CA LYS A 274 3.68 -26.94 -3.90
C LYS A 274 3.22 -27.58 -5.20
N THR A 275 4.16 -28.10 -5.99
CA THR A 275 3.89 -28.80 -7.24
C THR A 275 3.89 -30.31 -7.06
N TYR A 276 3.86 -30.82 -5.82
CA TYR A 276 3.86 -32.26 -5.51
C TYR A 276 4.96 -33.06 -6.23
N GLN A 277 6.13 -32.45 -6.43
CA GLN A 277 7.28 -33.02 -7.14
C GLN A 277 7.02 -33.36 -8.63
N GLU A 278 5.98 -32.76 -9.20
CA GLU A 278 5.66 -32.85 -10.63
C GLU A 278 6.48 -31.87 -11.46
N TYR A 279 6.95 -30.79 -10.85
CA TYR A 279 7.73 -29.75 -11.52
C TYR A 279 8.94 -29.40 -10.68
N PHE A 280 10.05 -29.10 -11.35
CA PHE A 280 11.29 -28.69 -10.70
C PHE A 280 11.83 -27.44 -11.35
N LEU A 281 12.22 -26.48 -10.51
CA LEU A 281 12.99 -25.33 -10.98
C LEU A 281 14.34 -25.82 -11.52
N ASN A 282 14.78 -25.26 -12.63
CA ASN A 282 16.03 -25.63 -13.25
C ASN A 282 17.19 -24.98 -12.49
N GLU A 283 17.89 -25.73 -11.64
CA GLU A 283 19.04 -25.24 -10.86
C GLU A 283 20.23 -24.81 -11.74
N SER A 284 20.27 -25.24 -13.00
CA SER A 284 21.39 -24.98 -13.91
C SER A 284 21.26 -23.66 -14.66
N VAL A 285 20.15 -22.92 -14.56
CA VAL A 285 20.00 -21.62 -15.23
C VAL A 285 20.53 -20.47 -14.38
N ASN A 286 20.78 -19.33 -15.02
CA ASN A 286 20.99 -18.06 -14.32
C ASN A 286 19.64 -17.36 -14.26
N VAL A 287 19.08 -17.10 -13.09
CA VAL A 287 17.75 -16.48 -12.96
C VAL A 287 17.85 -14.95 -13.10
N ASP A 288 18.53 -14.48 -14.14
CA ASP A 288 18.65 -13.04 -14.45
C ASP A 288 17.45 -12.63 -15.32
N LEU A 289 16.45 -12.00 -14.70
CA LEU A 289 15.22 -11.60 -15.37
C LEU A 289 15.46 -10.64 -16.54
N THR A 290 16.55 -9.87 -16.54
CA THR A 290 16.90 -8.95 -17.63
C THR A 290 17.46 -9.67 -18.86
N GLN A 291 18.02 -10.87 -18.68
CA GLN A 291 18.48 -11.75 -19.76
C GLN A 291 17.42 -12.78 -20.15
N TRP A 292 16.54 -13.13 -19.21
CA TRP A 292 15.49 -14.11 -19.41
C TRP A 292 14.31 -13.56 -20.20
N LEU A 293 13.88 -12.32 -19.92
CA LEU A 293 12.74 -11.69 -20.58
C LEU A 293 13.19 -10.74 -21.70
N ASP A 294 12.81 -11.02 -22.95
CA ASP A 294 12.99 -10.09 -24.06
C ASP A 294 11.87 -9.04 -24.08
N THR A 295 12.16 -7.87 -23.49
CA THR A 295 11.24 -6.72 -23.44
C THR A 295 10.88 -6.14 -24.82
N SER A 296 11.55 -6.57 -25.90
CA SER A 296 11.24 -6.13 -27.27
C SER A 296 10.20 -7.01 -27.98
N VAL A 297 9.84 -8.16 -27.40
CA VAL A 297 8.83 -9.09 -27.91
C VAL A 297 7.47 -8.79 -27.26
N GLY A 298 6.40 -8.75 -28.06
CA GLY A 298 5.05 -8.50 -27.57
C GLY A 298 4.92 -7.15 -26.84
N ASN A 299 4.26 -7.16 -25.68
CA ASN A 299 4.22 -6.04 -24.73
C ASN A 299 5.29 -6.16 -23.64
N GLY A 300 6.30 -7.02 -23.83
CA GLY A 300 7.44 -7.21 -22.92
C GLY A 300 7.01 -7.62 -21.52
N VAL A 301 7.29 -6.76 -20.54
CA VAL A 301 6.95 -7.01 -19.12
C VAL A 301 5.47 -7.26 -18.89
N CYS A 302 4.57 -6.62 -19.65
CA CYS A 302 3.13 -6.83 -19.47
C CYS A 302 2.71 -8.27 -19.82
N ASP A 303 3.32 -8.91 -20.82
CA ASP A 303 2.96 -10.28 -21.20
C ASP A 303 3.54 -11.30 -20.19
N ALA A 304 4.65 -10.96 -19.53
CA ALA A 304 5.29 -11.79 -18.50
C ALA A 304 4.66 -11.67 -17.11
N VAL A 305 3.76 -10.71 -16.91
CA VAL A 305 3.35 -10.33 -15.56
C VAL A 305 2.47 -11.37 -14.89
N LEU A 306 1.61 -12.06 -15.66
CA LEU A 306 0.84 -13.21 -15.19
C LEU A 306 1.76 -14.31 -14.68
N TYR A 307 2.89 -14.51 -15.36
CA TYR A 307 3.89 -15.48 -14.98
C TYR A 307 4.56 -15.09 -13.65
N PHE A 308 4.89 -13.80 -13.46
CA PHE A 308 5.45 -13.30 -12.20
C PHE A 308 4.50 -13.43 -11.00
N ASP A 309 3.22 -13.09 -11.20
CA ASP A 309 2.17 -13.19 -10.18
C ASP A 309 2.07 -14.63 -9.66
N ASN A 310 1.99 -15.60 -10.59
CA ASN A 310 1.80 -17.01 -10.26
C ASN A 310 3.08 -17.73 -9.78
N LEU A 311 4.21 -17.55 -10.46
CA LEU A 311 5.45 -18.26 -10.09
C LEU A 311 5.95 -17.81 -8.72
N PHE A 312 5.96 -16.50 -8.49
CA PHE A 312 6.52 -15.91 -7.26
C PHE A 312 5.47 -15.68 -6.18
N ASN A 313 4.22 -16.09 -6.44
CA ASN A 313 3.07 -15.83 -5.56
C ASN A 313 3.04 -14.35 -5.12
N THR A 314 3.27 -13.48 -6.09
CA THR A 314 3.19 -12.03 -5.89
C THR A 314 1.73 -11.60 -6.10
N ASP A 315 1.37 -10.45 -5.56
CA ASP A 315 0.08 -9.82 -5.87
C ASP A 315 0.41 -8.47 -6.50
N LEU A 316 0.80 -8.47 -7.77
CA LEU A 316 1.26 -7.26 -8.45
C LEU A 316 0.14 -6.22 -8.63
N CYS A 317 -1.12 -6.64 -8.49
CA CYS A 317 -2.28 -5.76 -8.53
C CYS A 317 -2.46 -4.99 -7.20
N SER A 318 -2.54 -5.68 -6.06
CA SER A 318 -2.75 -5.05 -4.75
C SER A 318 -1.48 -4.46 -4.15
N SER A 319 -0.31 -5.01 -4.53
CA SER A 319 0.97 -4.51 -4.05
C SER A 319 1.28 -3.11 -4.59
N SER A 320 0.58 -2.58 -5.59
CA SER A 320 0.67 -1.15 -5.93
C SER A 320 0.46 -0.21 -4.72
N ASN A 321 -0.30 -0.64 -3.71
CA ASN A 321 -0.45 0.05 -2.42
C ASN A 321 0.61 -0.34 -1.36
N MET A 322 1.21 -1.54 -1.43
CA MET A 322 2.25 -2.00 -0.49
C MET A 322 3.71 -1.72 -0.94
N LEU A 323 3.91 -1.48 -2.23
CA LEU A 323 5.18 -1.16 -2.88
C LEU A 323 5.67 0.25 -2.52
N ALA A 324 4.79 1.10 -1.99
CA ALA A 324 5.10 2.47 -1.61
C ALA A 324 5.96 2.61 -0.34
N LEU A 325 6.18 1.56 0.48
CA LEU A 325 6.88 1.73 1.77
C LEU A 325 7.99 0.71 2.12
N SER A 326 8.00 -0.53 1.63
CA SER A 326 9.02 -1.51 2.05
C SER A 326 9.79 -2.21 0.93
N LEU A 327 9.24 -2.29 -0.28
CA LEU A 327 9.78 -3.20 -1.29
C LEU A 327 10.62 -2.54 -2.40
N GLY A 328 10.71 -1.21 -2.44
CA GLY A 328 11.37 -0.48 -3.53
C GLY A 328 10.34 0.03 -4.55
N SER A 329 10.67 1.14 -5.18
CA SER A 329 9.78 1.91 -6.04
C SER A 329 9.57 1.19 -7.37
N LEU A 330 8.81 0.07 -7.44
CA LEU A 330 8.42 -0.66 -8.67
C LEU A 330 7.67 0.28 -9.65
N GLU A 331 8.40 1.28 -10.11
CA GLU A 331 7.96 2.45 -10.83
C GLU A 331 7.81 2.03 -12.28
N GLY A 332 6.60 2.19 -12.82
CA GLY A 332 6.34 2.00 -14.24
C GLY A 332 5.56 0.74 -14.59
N LEU A 333 5.37 -0.22 -13.67
CA LEU A 333 4.36 -1.24 -13.90
C LEU A 333 2.97 -0.59 -13.79
N CYS A 334 2.14 -0.79 -14.80
CA CYS A 334 0.76 -0.29 -14.85
C CYS A 334 -0.18 -1.49 -14.91
N PRO A 335 -0.54 -2.09 -13.76
CA PRO A 335 -1.21 -3.39 -13.69
C PRO A 335 -2.49 -3.48 -14.53
N MET A 336 -3.34 -2.44 -14.52
CA MET A 336 -4.54 -2.41 -15.37
C MET A 336 -4.22 -2.39 -16.87
N SER A 337 -3.22 -1.62 -17.28
CA SER A 337 -2.80 -1.55 -18.70
C SER A 337 -2.16 -2.87 -19.16
N CYS A 338 -1.52 -3.61 -18.25
CA CYS A 338 -1.06 -4.97 -18.50
C CYS A 338 -2.17 -6.04 -18.31
N GLY A 339 -3.40 -5.64 -17.97
CA GLY A 339 -4.54 -6.56 -17.81
C GLY A 339 -4.57 -7.39 -16.52
N LEU A 340 -3.78 -7.03 -15.49
CA LEU A 340 -3.77 -7.72 -14.18
C LEU A 340 -4.93 -7.33 -13.26
N CYS A 341 -5.38 -6.08 -13.37
CA CYS A 341 -6.45 -5.54 -12.55
C CYS A 341 -7.60 -5.17 -13.47
N ASP A 342 -8.82 -5.38 -13.01
CA ASP A 342 -10.01 -4.91 -13.72
C ASP A 342 -10.19 -3.38 -13.56
N ASP A 343 -11.19 -2.79 -14.24
CA ASP A 343 -11.46 -1.35 -14.17
C ASP A 343 -11.80 -0.84 -12.75
N THR A 344 -12.04 -1.73 -11.78
CA THR A 344 -12.35 -1.39 -10.39
C THR A 344 -11.12 -1.37 -9.49
N GLY A 345 -9.96 -1.80 -9.99
CA GLY A 345 -8.75 -1.97 -9.17
C GLY A 345 -8.80 -3.23 -8.32
N GLU A 346 -9.81 -4.08 -8.52
CA GLU A 346 -9.86 -5.39 -7.91
C GLU A 346 -9.03 -6.36 -8.77
N TRP A 347 -8.25 -7.18 -8.07
CA TRP A 347 -7.52 -8.27 -8.70
C TRP A 347 -8.55 -9.30 -9.18
N SER A 348 -8.59 -9.54 -10.49
CA SER A 348 -9.49 -10.54 -11.06
C SER A 348 -9.06 -11.98 -10.75
N GLY A 349 -7.93 -12.16 -10.06
CA GLY A 349 -7.30 -13.46 -9.89
C GLY A 349 -6.50 -13.82 -11.12
N THR A 350 -5.19 -13.97 -10.97
CA THR A 350 -4.43 -14.85 -11.84
C THR A 350 -4.11 -16.05 -10.96
N SER A 351 -5.00 -17.05 -11.00
CA SER A 351 -4.77 -18.32 -10.31
C SER A 351 -4.49 -19.36 -11.38
N LEU A 352 -3.33 -19.23 -12.02
CA LEU A 352 -2.87 -20.24 -12.95
C LEU A 352 -2.46 -21.47 -12.16
N TRP A 353 -2.97 -22.62 -12.57
CA TRP A 353 -2.43 -23.90 -12.12
C TRP A 353 -0.99 -24.04 -12.63
N VAL A 354 -0.15 -24.81 -11.94
CA VAL A 354 1.27 -24.97 -12.37
C VAL A 354 1.39 -25.50 -13.80
N GLN A 355 0.43 -26.32 -14.26
CA GLN A 355 0.34 -26.76 -15.65
C GLN A 355 0.12 -25.58 -16.61
N GLU A 356 -0.84 -24.70 -16.31
CA GLU A 356 -1.10 -23.52 -17.14
C GLU A 356 0.10 -22.56 -17.13
N LEU A 357 0.82 -22.48 -16.01
CA LEU A 357 2.07 -21.73 -15.91
C LEU A 357 3.19 -22.36 -16.76
N TYR A 358 3.25 -23.69 -16.82
CA TYR A 358 4.17 -24.44 -17.67
C TYR A 358 3.85 -24.23 -19.16
N ASP A 359 2.58 -24.33 -19.54
CA ASP A 359 2.11 -24.10 -20.89
C ASP A 359 2.41 -22.64 -21.32
N LEU A 360 2.11 -21.67 -20.45
CA LEU A 360 2.46 -20.25 -20.67
C LEU A 360 3.95 -20.04 -20.86
N GLN A 361 4.81 -20.73 -20.09
CA GLN A 361 6.26 -20.69 -20.25
C GLN A 361 6.68 -21.21 -21.63
N SER A 362 6.13 -22.36 -22.04
CA SER A 362 6.45 -22.99 -23.31
C SER A 362 6.04 -22.09 -24.49
N ASP A 363 4.82 -21.56 -24.47
CA ASP A 363 4.31 -20.64 -25.50
C ASP A 363 5.14 -19.35 -25.55
N SER A 364 5.49 -18.80 -24.39
CA SER A 364 6.31 -17.59 -24.28
C SER A 364 7.74 -17.82 -24.80
N ARG A 365 8.32 -19.00 -24.54
CA ARG A 365 9.62 -19.39 -25.09
C ARG A 365 9.55 -19.57 -26.61
N GLU A 366 8.50 -20.19 -27.13
CA GLU A 366 8.29 -20.34 -28.58
C GLU A 366 8.12 -18.99 -29.30
N SER A 367 7.45 -18.03 -28.65
CA SER A 367 7.31 -16.66 -29.16
C SER A 367 8.61 -15.84 -29.10
N GLY A 368 9.60 -16.30 -28.34
CA GLY A 368 10.84 -15.59 -28.06
C GLY A 368 10.76 -14.58 -26.90
N LEU A 369 9.62 -14.47 -26.22
CA LEU A 369 9.46 -13.65 -25.03
C LEU A 369 10.37 -14.13 -23.90
N PHE A 370 10.46 -15.44 -23.68
CA PHE A 370 11.36 -16.05 -22.69
C PHE A 370 12.56 -16.72 -23.37
N ALA A 371 13.76 -16.44 -22.87
CA ALA A 371 14.99 -17.00 -23.42
C ALA A 371 15.19 -18.50 -23.09
N TYR A 372 14.63 -18.97 -21.97
CA TYR A 372 14.74 -20.35 -21.49
C TYR A 372 13.68 -20.68 -20.44
N ASP A 373 13.50 -21.97 -20.19
CA ASP A 373 12.61 -22.49 -19.15
C ASP A 373 13.21 -22.30 -17.75
N LEU A 374 12.43 -21.73 -16.83
CA LEU A 374 12.83 -21.60 -15.42
C LEU A 374 12.53 -22.88 -14.63
N PHE A 375 11.55 -23.66 -15.07
CA PHE A 375 11.21 -24.95 -14.51
C PHE A 375 10.77 -25.94 -15.59
N THR A 376 10.86 -27.22 -15.27
CA THR A 376 10.51 -28.32 -16.17
C THR A 376 9.57 -29.30 -15.47
N GLU A 377 8.69 -29.91 -16.25
CA GLU A 377 7.91 -31.06 -15.79
C GLU A 377 8.84 -32.24 -15.48
N ASN A 378 8.58 -32.91 -14.38
CA ASN A 378 9.20 -34.16 -14.00
C ASN A 378 8.54 -35.32 -14.72
N ILE A 379 8.96 -35.52 -15.96
CA ILE A 379 8.56 -36.70 -16.74
C ILE A 379 9.22 -37.97 -16.18
N LEU A 380 10.14 -37.87 -15.20
CA LEU A 380 10.66 -39.05 -14.49
C LEU A 380 9.59 -39.56 -13.52
N ALA A 381 8.62 -40.24 -14.11
CA ALA A 381 7.59 -41.01 -13.46
C ALA A 381 8.17 -41.76 -12.27
N SER A 382 7.62 -41.50 -11.07
CA SER A 382 8.08 -42.16 -9.85
C SER A 382 8.06 -43.67 -10.03
N ARG A 383 9.16 -44.35 -9.72
CA ARG A 383 9.24 -45.80 -9.88
C ARG A 383 8.32 -46.47 -8.85
N ILE A 384 7.43 -47.34 -9.33
CA ILE A 384 6.61 -48.23 -8.52
C ILE A 384 7.09 -49.67 -8.74
N GLU A 385 7.07 -50.46 -7.67
CA GLU A 385 7.52 -51.85 -7.67
C GLU A 385 6.39 -52.77 -7.22
N CYS A 386 6.54 -54.07 -7.44
CA CYS A 386 5.60 -55.04 -6.90
C CYS A 386 5.51 -54.96 -5.38
N ASP A 387 4.29 -55.13 -4.86
CA ASP A 387 3.96 -55.06 -3.45
C ASP A 387 4.31 -53.70 -2.81
N SER A 388 4.22 -52.63 -3.61
CA SER A 388 4.42 -51.25 -3.17
C SER A 388 3.13 -50.43 -3.27
N ALA A 389 3.06 -49.37 -2.48
CA ALA A 389 2.02 -48.36 -2.57
C ALA A 389 2.68 -46.98 -2.58
N LYS A 390 2.15 -46.08 -3.40
CA LYS A 390 2.59 -44.68 -3.51
C LYS A 390 1.38 -43.77 -3.39
N SER A 391 1.33 -43.04 -2.28
CA SER A 391 0.43 -41.92 -2.11
C SER A 391 0.94 -40.75 -2.96
N ASN A 392 0.04 -40.12 -3.69
CA ASN A 392 0.32 -38.94 -4.50
C ASN A 392 -0.93 -38.05 -4.60
N TYR A 393 -0.83 -36.90 -5.26
CA TYR A 393 -1.92 -36.01 -5.58
C TYR A 393 -2.08 -35.96 -7.10
N GLY A 394 -3.31 -35.95 -7.61
CA GLY A 394 -3.55 -35.98 -9.05
C GLY A 394 -5.00 -35.66 -9.42
N GLY A 395 -5.29 -35.70 -10.71
CA GLY A 395 -6.58 -35.30 -11.28
C GLY A 395 -6.59 -33.83 -11.72
N PHE A 396 -7.78 -33.26 -11.87
CA PHE A 396 -8.03 -31.92 -12.42
C PHE A 396 -7.50 -31.73 -13.86
N GLY A 397 -7.54 -32.78 -14.67
CA GLY A 397 -7.06 -32.74 -16.05
C GLY A 397 -5.58 -33.07 -16.23
N ASN A 398 -4.84 -33.31 -15.15
CA ASN A 398 -3.45 -33.72 -15.20
C ASN A 398 -3.30 -35.22 -14.91
N GLN A 399 -2.52 -35.89 -15.74
CA GLN A 399 -2.15 -37.30 -15.56
C GLN A 399 -0.95 -37.42 -14.60
N LYS A 400 -0.94 -38.48 -13.79
CA LYS A 400 0.18 -38.82 -12.90
C LYS A 400 0.85 -40.09 -13.36
N TYR A 401 2.08 -39.96 -13.87
CA TYR A 401 2.82 -41.09 -14.39
C TYR A 401 3.71 -41.75 -13.32
N PHE A 402 3.70 -43.07 -13.33
CA PHE A 402 4.60 -43.92 -12.55
C PHE A 402 5.30 -44.92 -13.48
N ASN A 403 6.59 -45.16 -13.29
CA ASN A 403 7.33 -46.14 -14.07
C ASN A 403 7.29 -47.50 -13.37
N PHE A 404 6.91 -48.55 -14.10
CA PHE A 404 6.88 -49.91 -13.60
C PHE A 404 7.68 -50.85 -14.52
N SER A 405 8.48 -51.72 -13.92
CA SER A 405 9.08 -52.87 -14.60
C SER A 405 9.25 -54.04 -13.64
N SER A 406 9.12 -55.26 -14.16
CA SER A 406 9.29 -56.49 -13.39
C SER A 406 10.49 -57.29 -13.92
N PRO A 407 11.36 -57.85 -13.06
CA PRO A 407 12.44 -58.74 -13.50
C PRO A 407 11.94 -60.13 -13.93
N VAL A 408 10.66 -60.45 -13.71
CA VAL A 408 10.06 -61.75 -14.02
C VAL A 408 8.69 -61.57 -14.69
N THR A 409 8.31 -62.53 -15.53
CA THR A 409 6.97 -62.54 -16.13
C THR A 409 5.92 -62.96 -15.10
N GLN A 410 4.91 -62.14 -14.87
CA GLN A 410 3.89 -62.34 -13.83
C GLN A 410 2.63 -61.49 -14.10
N PHE A 411 1.56 -61.69 -13.34
CA PHE A 411 0.45 -60.75 -13.30
C PHE A 411 0.78 -59.59 -12.36
N ALA A 412 0.48 -58.37 -12.80
CA ALA A 412 0.51 -57.16 -11.97
C ALA A 412 -0.89 -56.56 -11.91
N VAL A 413 -1.32 -56.18 -10.71
CA VAL A 413 -2.56 -55.46 -10.46
C VAL A 413 -2.20 -54.07 -9.96
N PHE A 414 -2.56 -53.05 -10.74
CA PHE A 414 -2.44 -51.64 -10.40
C PHE A 414 -3.80 -51.15 -9.92
N THR A 415 -3.86 -50.58 -8.72
CA THR A 415 -5.15 -50.13 -8.18
C THR A 415 -5.03 -48.85 -7.36
N THR A 416 -6.03 -47.97 -7.48
CA THR A 416 -6.23 -46.81 -6.61
C THR A 416 -7.22 -47.10 -5.48
N CYS A 417 -7.64 -48.36 -5.32
CA CYS A 417 -8.54 -48.84 -4.28
C CYS A 417 -7.94 -48.68 -2.89
N ASN A 418 -8.10 -47.50 -2.31
CA ASN A 418 -7.56 -47.14 -1.01
C ASN A 418 -8.51 -46.14 -0.33
N GLU A 419 -8.60 -46.20 1.00
CA GLU A 419 -9.45 -45.28 1.79
C GLU A 419 -9.02 -43.79 1.66
N GLU A 420 -7.77 -43.53 1.28
CA GLU A 420 -7.23 -42.18 1.04
C GLU A 420 -7.59 -41.64 -0.36
N THR A 421 -8.04 -42.51 -1.27
CA THR A 421 -8.50 -42.12 -2.62
C THR A 421 -9.95 -41.66 -2.54
N VAL A 422 -10.13 -40.34 -2.49
CA VAL A 422 -11.43 -39.70 -2.21
C VAL A 422 -12.12 -39.13 -3.46
N TRP A 423 -11.75 -39.60 -4.65
CA TRP A 423 -12.23 -39.06 -5.92
C TRP A 423 -12.19 -40.12 -7.03
N ASP A 424 -12.88 -39.81 -8.13
CA ASP A 424 -13.11 -40.71 -9.27
C ASP A 424 -11.87 -40.83 -10.18
N THR A 425 -11.13 -41.92 -10.01
CA THR A 425 -9.83 -42.14 -10.68
C THR A 425 -9.95 -43.05 -11.90
N VAL A 426 -9.19 -42.75 -12.96
CA VAL A 426 -8.92 -43.63 -14.10
C VAL A 426 -7.46 -44.07 -14.07
N ILE A 427 -7.19 -45.36 -14.30
CA ILE A 427 -5.84 -45.90 -14.52
C ILE A 427 -5.66 -46.20 -16.01
N ILE A 428 -4.57 -45.70 -16.59
CA ILE A 428 -4.13 -46.01 -17.96
C ILE A 428 -2.74 -46.64 -17.88
N ILE A 429 -2.54 -47.79 -18.51
CA ILE A 429 -1.23 -48.42 -18.67
C ILE A 429 -0.73 -48.15 -20.08
N LEU A 430 0.43 -47.52 -20.17
CA LEU A 430 1.13 -47.19 -21.41
C LEU A 430 2.40 -48.04 -21.54
N ASN A 431 2.79 -48.37 -22.76
CA ASN A 431 4.07 -49.02 -23.05
C ASN A 431 5.24 -48.01 -23.12
N GLU A 432 6.43 -48.48 -23.50
CA GLU A 432 7.62 -47.61 -23.65
C GLU A 432 7.49 -46.53 -24.74
N THR A 433 6.60 -46.70 -25.71
CA THR A 433 6.28 -45.70 -26.75
C THR A 433 5.12 -44.78 -26.38
N LEU A 434 4.63 -44.87 -25.13
CA LEU A 434 3.48 -44.15 -24.59
C LEU A 434 2.15 -44.47 -25.29
N ASP A 435 2.04 -45.65 -25.92
CA ASP A 435 0.78 -46.15 -26.44
C ASP A 435 -0.01 -46.89 -25.34
N GLU A 436 -1.33 -46.68 -25.30
CA GLU A 436 -2.22 -47.36 -24.36
C GLU A 436 -2.27 -48.88 -24.61
N VAL A 437 -2.03 -49.63 -23.53
CA VAL A 437 -2.08 -51.09 -23.47
C VAL A 437 -3.33 -51.57 -22.74
N SER A 438 -3.74 -50.84 -21.68
CA SER A 438 -4.93 -51.16 -20.89
C SER A 438 -5.43 -49.92 -20.15
N MET A 439 -6.73 -49.88 -19.87
CA MET A 439 -7.36 -48.80 -19.09
C MET A 439 -8.49 -49.37 -18.23
N ASN A 440 -8.74 -48.75 -17.09
CA ASN A 440 -9.97 -48.91 -16.32
C ASN A 440 -10.35 -47.58 -15.68
N ASP A 441 -11.63 -47.22 -15.70
CA ASP A 441 -12.19 -46.03 -15.04
C ASP A 441 -12.97 -46.37 -13.76
N ASP A 442 -13.62 -47.54 -13.71
CA ASP A 442 -14.44 -47.96 -12.57
C ASP A 442 -14.08 -49.36 -12.06
N TYR A 443 -13.88 -49.50 -10.75
CA TYR A 443 -13.65 -50.78 -10.09
C TYR A 443 -14.61 -50.94 -8.90
N ALA A 444 -15.57 -51.85 -9.07
CA ALA A 444 -16.74 -51.98 -8.21
C ALA A 444 -16.48 -52.65 -6.85
N ASP A 445 -15.34 -53.33 -6.67
CA ASP A 445 -15.06 -54.11 -5.46
C ASP A 445 -14.50 -53.26 -4.31
N CYS A 446 -14.43 -51.95 -4.47
CA CYS A 446 -13.90 -51.00 -3.49
C CYS A 446 -15.02 -50.20 -2.85
N ASP A 447 -15.30 -50.49 -1.57
CA ASP A 447 -16.43 -49.92 -0.85
C ASP A 447 -15.99 -48.75 0.04
N PHE A 448 -15.54 -47.66 -0.59
CA PHE A 448 -15.12 -46.43 0.10
C PHE A 448 -15.97 -45.19 -0.26
N GLY A 449 -17.06 -45.37 -1.02
CA GLY A 449 -17.98 -44.29 -1.38
C GLY A 449 -17.56 -43.43 -2.57
N HIS A 450 -16.45 -43.77 -3.24
CA HIS A 450 -15.96 -43.16 -4.48
C HIS A 450 -15.60 -44.23 -5.50
N LEU A 451 -15.65 -43.87 -6.79
CA LEU A 451 -15.23 -44.76 -7.88
C LEU A 451 -13.69 -44.78 -7.90
N THR A 452 -13.10 -45.97 -7.80
CA THR A 452 -11.65 -46.17 -7.88
C THR A 452 -11.36 -47.07 -9.07
N SER A 453 -10.10 -47.19 -9.47
CA SER A 453 -9.71 -47.97 -10.64
C SER A 453 -8.80 -49.14 -10.31
N SER A 454 -8.89 -50.20 -11.13
CA SER A 454 -8.02 -51.36 -11.04
C SER A 454 -7.76 -51.94 -12.42
N VAL A 455 -6.48 -52.14 -12.76
CA VAL A 455 -6.04 -52.79 -14.00
C VAL A 455 -5.19 -54.00 -13.64
N GLU A 456 -5.59 -55.17 -14.11
CA GLU A 456 -4.81 -56.41 -14.04
C GLU A 456 -4.26 -56.75 -15.43
N MET A 457 -2.95 -57.00 -15.52
CA MET A 457 -2.32 -57.43 -16.77
C MET A 457 -1.11 -58.34 -16.55
N GLU A 458 -0.80 -59.17 -17.55
CA GLU A 458 0.47 -59.89 -17.60
C GLU A 458 1.58 -58.92 -18.02
N VAL A 459 2.66 -58.88 -17.25
CA VAL A 459 3.85 -58.07 -17.51
C VAL A 459 5.01 -58.99 -17.82
N ALA A 460 5.71 -58.80 -18.95
CA ALA A 460 6.87 -59.63 -19.27
C ALA A 460 8.13 -59.16 -18.54
N ALA A 461 9.04 -60.09 -18.28
CA ALA A 461 10.32 -59.79 -17.65
C ALA A 461 11.12 -58.73 -18.44
N GLY A 462 11.42 -57.60 -17.80
CA GLY A 462 12.23 -56.51 -18.35
C GLY A 462 11.46 -55.48 -19.18
N GLU A 463 10.17 -55.68 -19.44
CA GLU A 463 9.34 -54.65 -20.08
C GLU A 463 9.12 -53.46 -19.14
N VAL A 464 9.08 -52.27 -19.73
CA VAL A 464 8.84 -51.01 -19.04
C VAL A 464 7.46 -50.50 -19.41
N PHE A 465 6.67 -50.19 -18.39
CA PHE A 465 5.34 -49.61 -18.51
C PHE A 465 5.29 -48.27 -17.77
N PHE A 466 4.44 -47.37 -18.26
CA PHE A 466 4.03 -46.18 -17.53
C PHE A 466 2.59 -46.34 -17.07
N VAL A 467 2.36 -46.16 -15.78
CA VAL A 467 1.03 -46.17 -15.17
C VAL A 467 0.60 -44.73 -14.99
N ALA A 468 -0.37 -44.27 -15.77
CA ALA A 468 -0.98 -42.96 -15.61
C ALA A 468 -2.21 -43.09 -14.70
N VAL A 469 -2.32 -42.19 -13.71
CA VAL A 469 -3.52 -42.02 -12.89
C VAL A 469 -4.11 -40.64 -13.16
N GLU A 470 -5.39 -40.57 -13.49
CA GLU A 470 -6.07 -39.32 -13.84
C GLU A 470 -7.49 -39.22 -13.27
N GLY A 471 -8.07 -38.02 -13.32
CA GLY A 471 -9.48 -37.73 -13.05
C GLY A 471 -10.39 -38.21 -14.16
N TYR A 472 -11.52 -38.83 -13.81
CA TYR A 472 -12.61 -39.07 -14.79
C TYR A 472 -13.05 -37.80 -15.52
N SER A 473 -12.87 -36.62 -14.90
CA SER A 473 -13.05 -35.34 -15.57
C SER A 473 -12.02 -34.29 -15.11
N LEU A 474 -11.92 -33.20 -15.87
CA LEU A 474 -11.00 -32.09 -15.61
C LEU A 474 -11.24 -31.36 -14.29
N VAL A 475 -12.34 -31.63 -13.59
CA VAL A 475 -12.69 -30.96 -12.32
C VAL A 475 -12.61 -31.89 -11.11
N VAL A 476 -12.21 -33.14 -11.31
CA VAL A 476 -12.11 -34.16 -10.26
C VAL A 476 -10.65 -34.49 -10.02
N GLY A 477 -10.22 -34.37 -8.77
CA GLY A 477 -8.86 -34.70 -8.35
C GLY A 477 -8.71 -34.59 -6.83
N GLY A 478 -7.55 -35.00 -6.34
CA GLY A 478 -7.24 -35.07 -4.92
C GLY A 478 -6.07 -36.01 -4.61
N THR A 479 -5.94 -36.35 -3.34
CA THR A 479 -5.01 -37.40 -2.90
C THR A 479 -5.49 -38.77 -3.37
N PHE A 480 -4.56 -39.63 -3.78
CA PHE A 480 -4.82 -41.02 -4.10
C PHE A 480 -3.63 -41.88 -3.68
N THR A 481 -3.86 -43.17 -3.50
CA THR A 481 -2.77 -44.15 -3.29
C THR A 481 -2.80 -45.20 -4.38
N LEU A 482 -1.79 -45.21 -5.24
CA LEU A 482 -1.58 -46.24 -6.25
C LEU A 482 -0.82 -47.41 -5.63
N SER A 483 -1.47 -48.57 -5.59
CA SER A 483 -0.90 -49.82 -5.09
C SER A 483 -0.65 -50.78 -6.25
N VAL A 484 0.48 -51.49 -6.18
CA VAL A 484 0.83 -52.54 -7.13
C VAL A 484 0.99 -53.84 -6.38
N THR A 485 0.25 -54.87 -6.79
CA THR A 485 0.45 -56.24 -6.29
C THR A 485 0.82 -57.14 -7.45
N CYS A 486 1.72 -58.09 -7.22
CA CYS A 486 2.19 -58.98 -8.26
C CYS A 486 2.02 -60.44 -7.85
N ALA A 487 1.57 -61.27 -8.78
CA ALA A 487 1.37 -62.70 -8.54
C ALA A 487 1.98 -63.52 -9.69
N ALA A 488 2.72 -64.57 -9.32
CA ALA A 488 3.28 -65.50 -10.28
C ALA A 488 2.17 -66.10 -11.14
N LEU A 489 2.43 -66.24 -12.45
CA LEU A 489 1.51 -66.92 -13.37
C LEU A 489 1.17 -68.32 -12.83
N PRO A 490 -0.10 -68.75 -12.87
CA PRO A 490 -0.45 -70.11 -12.50
C PRO A 490 0.32 -71.07 -13.40
N VAL A 491 1.25 -71.82 -12.82
CA VAL A 491 1.96 -72.88 -13.54
C VAL A 491 0.96 -73.98 -13.82
N TYR A 492 0.32 -73.93 -14.98
CA TYR A 492 -0.44 -75.06 -15.48
C TYR A 492 0.54 -76.22 -15.67
N THR A 493 0.58 -77.11 -14.68
CA THR A 493 1.38 -78.32 -14.76
C THR A 493 0.75 -79.16 -15.85
N THR A 494 1.30 -79.09 -17.06
CA THR A 494 0.87 -79.91 -18.18
C THR A 494 1.03 -81.36 -17.76
N LYS A 495 -0.08 -81.99 -17.37
CA LYS A 495 -0.10 -83.40 -16.99
C LYS A 495 0.26 -84.19 -18.24
N THR A 496 1.54 -84.57 -18.34
CA THR A 496 2.07 -85.42 -19.41
C THR A 496 1.29 -86.73 -19.34
N THR A 497 0.27 -86.84 -20.20
CA THR A 497 -0.53 -88.05 -20.33
C THR A 497 0.26 -88.97 -21.24
N THR A 498 0.96 -89.93 -20.65
CA THR A 498 1.62 -91.03 -21.34
C THR A 498 0.58 -91.80 -22.14
N THR A 499 0.40 -91.44 -23.40
CA THR A 499 -0.55 -92.10 -24.30
C THR A 499 0.15 -93.34 -24.86
N THR A 500 -0.22 -94.51 -24.35
CA THR A 500 0.16 -95.80 -24.93
C THR A 500 -0.42 -95.89 -26.34
N THR A 501 0.45 -95.94 -27.34
CA THR A 501 0.10 -96.05 -28.75
C THR A 501 -0.50 -97.42 -29.03
N THR A 502 -1.83 -97.51 -29.08
CA THR A 502 -2.51 -98.65 -29.70
C THR A 502 -2.89 -98.27 -31.12
N THR A 503 -2.16 -98.83 -32.08
CA THR A 503 -2.41 -98.66 -33.52
C THR A 503 -3.80 -99.20 -33.87
N THR A 504 -4.70 -98.34 -34.32
CA THR A 504 -5.93 -98.77 -34.99
C THR A 504 -6.17 -97.89 -36.20
N THR A 505 -5.82 -98.44 -37.36
CA THR A 505 -6.26 -98.04 -38.70
C THR A 505 -7.78 -98.02 -38.77
N LEU A 506 -8.38 -96.92 -39.25
CA LEU A 506 -9.27 -96.93 -40.44
C LEU A 506 -9.98 -95.58 -40.73
N THR A 507 -9.98 -95.29 -42.03
CA THR A 507 -10.96 -94.55 -42.87
C THR A 507 -11.19 -93.05 -42.69
N THR A 508 -10.59 -92.34 -43.62
CA THR A 508 -11.00 -91.06 -44.22
C THR A 508 -12.48 -91.04 -44.62
N THR A 509 -13.20 -90.02 -44.17
CA THR A 509 -14.37 -89.48 -44.87
C THR A 509 -14.33 -87.96 -44.80
N SER A 510 -14.23 -87.35 -45.99
CA SER A 510 -14.31 -85.90 -46.19
C SER A 510 -15.74 -85.41 -45.97
N SER A 511 -15.90 -84.32 -45.22
CA SER A 511 -17.06 -83.44 -45.39
C SER A 511 -16.62 -81.98 -45.37
N THR A 512 -17.06 -81.30 -46.41
CA THR A 512 -16.82 -79.91 -46.77
C THR A 512 -17.68 -79.01 -45.86
N ALA A 513 -17.09 -77.98 -45.25
CA ALA A 513 -17.83 -76.91 -44.59
C ALA A 513 -17.60 -75.59 -45.30
N VAL A 514 -18.72 -74.95 -45.62
CA VAL A 514 -18.95 -73.81 -46.50
C VAL A 514 -18.49 -72.50 -45.85
N THR A 515 -17.76 -71.69 -46.60
CA THR A 515 -17.41 -70.31 -46.26
C THR A 515 -18.55 -69.38 -46.68
N THR A 516 -19.18 -68.70 -45.74
CA THR A 516 -20.12 -67.59 -46.01
C THR A 516 -19.50 -66.28 -45.54
N HIS A 517 -19.07 -65.46 -46.50
CA HIS A 517 -18.77 -64.04 -46.30
C HIS A 517 -20.07 -63.25 -46.28
N SER A 518 -20.25 -62.40 -45.26
CA SER A 518 -21.27 -61.35 -45.24
C SER A 518 -20.58 -60.00 -45.09
N THR A 519 -20.56 -59.24 -46.18
CA THR A 519 -20.23 -57.82 -46.23
C THR A 519 -21.52 -57.02 -46.08
N ASN A 520 -21.69 -56.29 -44.99
CA ASN A 520 -22.72 -55.25 -44.87
C ASN A 520 -22.04 -53.89 -44.76
N ALA A 521 -22.01 -53.17 -45.88
CA ALA A 521 -21.81 -51.73 -45.93
C ALA A 521 -23.17 -51.07 -45.72
N MET A 522 -23.27 -50.18 -44.72
CA MET A 522 -24.46 -49.36 -44.50
C MET A 522 -24.06 -47.89 -44.57
N THR A 523 -24.32 -47.30 -45.73
CA THR A 523 -24.33 -45.86 -46.02
C THR A 523 -25.69 -45.29 -45.60
N ALA A 524 -25.70 -44.16 -44.88
CA ALA A 524 -26.90 -43.34 -44.64
C ALA A 524 -26.49 -41.89 -44.30
N PRO A 525 -27.37 -40.87 -44.47
CA PRO A 525 -27.04 -39.68 -45.24
C PRO A 525 -26.99 -38.36 -44.45
N ILE A 526 -26.37 -37.38 -45.11
CA ILE A 526 -26.30 -35.94 -44.79
C ILE A 526 -27.70 -35.29 -44.88
N PRO A 527 -28.05 -34.39 -43.94
CA PRO A 527 -28.98 -33.31 -44.22
C PRO A 527 -28.31 -31.93 -44.08
N THR A 528 -28.37 -31.19 -45.17
CA THR A 528 -28.13 -29.75 -45.26
C THR A 528 -29.29 -28.94 -44.68
N SER A 529 -29.01 -27.95 -43.83
CA SER A 529 -29.82 -26.73 -43.75
C SER A 529 -29.07 -25.59 -43.05
N SER A 530 -28.89 -24.49 -43.78
CA SER A 530 -28.68 -23.10 -43.35
C SER A 530 -29.82 -22.30 -44.05
N PRO A 531 -30.31 -21.12 -43.59
CA PRO A 531 -29.48 -19.99 -43.16
C PRO A 531 -30.03 -19.03 -42.06
N GLY A 532 -29.08 -18.36 -41.41
CA GLY A 532 -29.05 -16.90 -41.25
C GLY A 532 -29.88 -16.24 -40.14
N THR A 533 -29.23 -15.44 -39.29
CA THR A 533 -29.61 -14.03 -39.05
C THR A 533 -28.55 -13.30 -38.21
N THR A 534 -28.41 -12.01 -38.50
CA THR A 534 -27.46 -11.04 -37.96
C THR A 534 -28.21 -9.95 -37.16
N PHE A 535 -27.48 -9.29 -36.26
CA PHE A 535 -27.71 -8.01 -35.55
C PHE A 535 -28.66 -7.96 -34.34
N ALA A 536 -28.09 -7.68 -33.16
CA ALA A 536 -27.94 -6.32 -32.62
C ALA A 536 -26.65 -6.23 -31.81
#